data_AF-A0A258DB34-F1
#
_entry.id   AF-A0A258DB34-F1
#
_cell.length_a   1.000
_cell.length_b   1.000
_cell.length_c   1.000
_cell.angle_alpha   90.00
_cell.angle_beta   90.00
_cell.angle_gamma   90.00
#
_symmetry.space_group_name_H-M   'P 1'
#
loop_
_entity.id
_entity.type
_entity.pdbx_description
1 polymer ?
#
loop_
_entity_poly.entity_id
_entity_poly.type
_entity_poly.pdbx_seq_one_letter_code
_entity_poly.pdbx_strand_id
1 'polypeptide(L)' 'MTTPLLMPKATAVWLVDNTALSFEQIAAFCTLHPLEVQGIADGDVAGGIMGANPIQNGQLTREEI' A
#
# COMPACT_ATOMS: atom_id res chain seq x y z
N MET A 1 3.61 -1.85 18.70
CA MET A 1 2.58 -2.80 18.28
C MET A 1 2.26 -2.48 16.84
N THR A 2 2.59 -3.37 15.90
CA THR A 2 2.34 -3.18 14.48
C THR A 2 0.83 -3.22 14.28
N THR A 3 0.21 -2.08 14.00
CA THR A 3 -1.24 -2.01 13.74
C THR A 3 -1.55 -2.90 12.55
N PRO A 4 -2.37 -3.95 12.69
CA PRO A 4 -2.71 -4.78 11.55
C PRO A 4 -3.39 -3.91 10.50
N LEU A 5 -2.79 -3.82 9.32
CA LEU A 5 -3.41 -3.19 8.17
C LEU A 5 -4.72 -3.93 7.90
N LEU A 6 -5.85 -3.24 8.05
CA LEU A 6 -7.17 -3.82 7.80
C LEU A 6 -7.30 -4.28 6.34
N MET A 7 -6.63 -3.58 5.42
CA MET A 7 -6.65 -3.86 3.98
C MET A 7 -5.27 -3.62 3.38
N PRO A 8 -4.31 -4.57 3.51
CA PRO A 8 -2.94 -4.40 3.03
C PRO A 8 -2.88 -4.20 1.51
N LYS A 9 -3.70 -4.90 0.73
CA LYS A 9 -3.77 -4.72 -0.74
C LYS A 9 -4.30 -3.34 -1.13
N ALA A 10 -5.40 -2.89 -0.54
CA ALA A 10 -5.95 -1.57 -0.82
C ALA A 10 -5.02 -0.44 -0.36
N THR A 11 -4.29 -0.65 0.74
CA THR A 11 -3.26 0.29 1.20
C THR A 11 -2.10 0.34 0.22
N ALA A 12 -1.62 -0.80 -0.28
CA ALA A 12 -0.56 -0.86 -1.27
C ALA A 12 -0.97 -0.15 -2.58
N VAL A 13 -2.21 -0.32 -3.05
CA VAL A 13 -2.76 0.43 -4.20
C VAL A 13 -2.67 1.94 -3.94
N TRP A 14 -3.13 2.39 -2.78
CA TRP A 14 -3.09 3.80 -2.43
C TRP A 14 -1.65 4.32 -2.36
N LEU A 15 -0.74 3.58 -1.72
CA LEU A 15 0.66 3.97 -1.57
C LEU A 15 1.38 4.07 -2.91
N VAL A 16 1.19 3.10 -3.81
CA VAL A 16 1.79 3.12 -5.16
C VAL A 16 1.40 4.38 -5.94
N ASP A 17 0.13 4.80 -5.83
CA ASP A 17 -0.38 5.96 -6.58
C ASP A 17 -0.15 7.31 -5.88
N ASN A 18 -0.03 7.33 -4.55
CA ASN A 18 -0.03 8.58 -3.74
C ASN A 18 1.30 8.88 -3.05
N THR A 19 2.29 7.98 -3.10
CA THR A 19 3.61 8.18 -2.50
C THR A 19 4.73 7.88 -3.50
N ALA A 20 5.94 8.32 -3.17
CA ALA A 20 7.14 8.04 -3.96
C ALA A 20 7.94 6.84 -3.42
N LEU A 21 7.30 6.01 -2.59
CA LEU A 21 7.94 4.84 -1.99
C LEU A 21 8.26 3.78 -3.04
N SER A 22 9.36 3.07 -2.84
CA SER A 22 9.73 1.93 -3.68
C SER A 22 8.83 0.72 -3.42
N PHE A 23 8.67 -0.15 -4.41
CA PHE A 23 7.84 -1.36 -4.29
C PHE A 23 8.26 -2.26 -3.12
N GLU A 24 9.54 -2.31 -2.79
CA GLU A 24 10.06 -3.06 -1.64
C GLU A 24 9.61 -2.44 -0.30
N GLN A 25 9.59 -1.11 -0.20
CA GLN A 25 9.11 -0.41 1.01
C GLN A 25 7.62 -0.63 1.20
N ILE A 26 6.82 -0.50 0.13
CA ILE A 26 5.38 -0.74 0.17
C ILE A 26 5.09 -2.21 0.50
N ALA A 27 5.83 -3.15 -0.09
CA ALA A 27 5.73 -4.57 0.19
C ALA A 27 6.05 -4.90 1.65
N ALA A 28 7.13 -4.34 2.20
CA ALA A 28 7.50 -4.51 3.60
C ALA A 28 6.44 -3.92 4.53
N PHE A 29 5.90 -2.75 4.21
CA PHE A 29 4.86 -2.09 5.00
C PHE A 29 3.53 -2.85 4.98
N CYS A 30 3.07 -3.23 3.78
CA CYS A 30 1.83 -3.97 3.60
C CYS A 30 1.96 -5.48 3.87
N THR A 31 3.17 -5.96 4.20
CA THR A 31 3.48 -7.38 4.37
C THR A 31 3.08 -8.20 3.12
N LEU A 32 3.27 -7.62 1.94
CA LEU A 32 2.99 -8.22 0.63
C LEU A 32 4.30 -8.61 -0.06
N HIS A 33 4.24 -9.45 -1.09
CA HIS A 33 5.40 -9.65 -1.96
C HIS A 33 5.60 -8.43 -2.88
N PRO A 34 6.84 -7.98 -3.14
CA PRO A 34 7.11 -6.90 -4.11
C PRO A 34 6.57 -7.19 -5.52
N LEU A 35 6.46 -8.46 -5.92
CA LEU A 35 5.79 -8.85 -7.16
C LEU A 35 4.28 -8.56 -7.14
N GLU A 36 3.60 -8.70 -6.00
CA GLU A 36 2.19 -8.30 -5.88
C GLU A 36 2.03 -6.78 -5.95
N VAL A 37 2.97 -6.03 -5.36
CA VAL A 37 2.98 -4.55 -5.45
C VAL A 37 3.24 -4.08 -6.88
N GLN A 38 4.14 -4.75 -7.63
CA GLN A 38 4.32 -4.51 -9.06
C GLN A 38 3.03 -4.81 -9.83
N GLY A 39 2.40 -5.97 -9.61
CA GLY A 39 1.12 -6.28 -10.26
C GLY A 39 -0.02 -5.30 -9.92
N ILE A 40 0.03 -4.67 -8.74
CA ILE A 40 -0.86 -3.56 -8.38
C ILE A 40 -0.52 -2.30 -9.20
N ALA A 41 0.76 -1.94 -9.31
CA ALA A 41 1.23 -0.79 -10.09
C ALA A 41 0.96 -0.93 -11.59
N ASP A 42 1.09 -2.15 -12.13
CA ASP A 42 0.75 -2.50 -13.51
C ASP A 42 -0.78 -2.49 -13.76
N GLY A 43 -1.59 -2.39 -12.71
CA GLY A 43 -3.06 -2.41 -12.80
C GLY A 43 -3.67 -3.79 -13.03
N ASP A 44 -2.86 -4.86 -12.99
CA ASP A 44 -3.27 -6.26 -13.21
C ASP A 44 -4.03 -6.80 -11.99
N VAL A 45 -3.51 -6.53 -10.79
CA VAL A 45 -4.05 -7.05 -9.51
C VAL A 45 -5.07 -6.10 -8.88
N ALA A 46 -5.04 -4.82 -9.24
CA ALA A 46 -5.79 -3.74 -8.60
C ALA A 46 -7.08 -3.34 -9.33
N GLY A 47 -7.42 -3.98 -10.45
CA GLY A 47 -8.60 -3.67 -11.25
C GLY A 47 -9.93 -3.77 -10.47
N GLY A 48 -10.32 -2.70 -9.80
CA GLY A 48 -11.52 -2.60 -8.97
C GLY A 48 -11.29 -2.43 -7.46
N ILE A 49 -10.04 -2.42 -6.98
CA ILE A 49 -9.74 -2.15 -5.57
C ILE A 49 -9.66 -0.63 -5.36
N MET A 50 -10.58 -0.08 -4.58
CA MET A 50 -10.50 1.31 -4.16
C MET A 50 -9.36 1.45 -3.13
N GLY A 51 -8.34 2.25 -3.46
CA GLY A 51 -7.21 2.50 -2.57
C GLY A 51 -7.66 2.99 -1.20
N ALA A 52 -7.23 2.32 -0.13
CA ALA A 52 -7.55 2.69 1.24
C ALA A 52 -6.45 3.58 1.78
N ASN A 53 -6.77 4.84 2.07
CA ASN A 53 -5.79 5.81 2.58
C ASN A 53 -5.40 5.45 4.04
N PRO A 54 -4.16 4.94 4.28
CA PRO A 54 -3.72 4.57 5.61
C PRO A 54 -3.47 5.78 6.52
N ILE A 55 -3.27 6.97 5.93
CA ILE A 55 -3.09 8.23 6.66
C ILE A 55 -4.42 8.69 7.26
N GLN A 56 -5.50 8.62 6.49
CA GLN A 56 -6.84 8.93 7.00
C GLN A 56 -7.30 7.94 8.06
N ASN A 57 -6.88 6.68 7.98
CA ASN A 57 -7.13 5.69 9.01
C ASN A 57 -6.23 5.82 10.24
N GLY A 58 -5.29 6.78 10.27
CA GLY A 58 -4.35 6.98 11.38
C GLY A 58 -3.34 5.84 11.54
N GLN A 59 -3.12 5.03 10.49
CA GLN A 59 -2.17 3.91 10.49
C GLN A 59 -0.77 4.36 10.06
N LEU A 60 -0.67 5.46 9.32
CA LEU A 60 0.57 6.11 8.89
C LEU A 60 0.45 7.62 9.08
N THR A 61 1.58 8.28 9.31
CA THR A 61 1.68 9.74 9.17
C THR A 61 2.32 10.08 7.83
N ARG A 62 2.09 11.30 7.35
CA ARG A 62 2.66 11.78 6.08
C ARG A 62 4.20 11.91 6.13
N GLU A 63 4.78 11.84 7.31
CA GLU A 63 6.23 11.87 7.54
C GLU A 63 6.89 10.49 7.37
N GLU A 64 6.10 9.41 7.35
CA GLU A 64 6.57 8.03 7.24
C GLU A 64 6.58 7.49 5.79
N ILE A 65 6.16 8.30 4.81
CA ILE A 65 6.00 7.94 3.39
C ILE A 65 6.82 8.82 2.44
#